data_AF-A0A2S5N168-F1
#
_entry.id   AF-A0A2S5N168-F1
#
_cell.length_a   1.000
_cell.length_b   1.000
_cell.length_c   1.000
_cell.angle_alpha   90.00
_cell.angle_beta   90.00
_cell.angle_gamma   90.00
#
_symmetry.space_group_name_H-M   'P 1'
#
loop_
_entity.id
_entity.type
_entity.pdbx_description
1 polymer ?
#
loop_
_entity_poly.entity_id
_entity_poly.type
_entity_poly.pdbx_seq_one_letter_code
_entity_poly.pdbx_strand_id
1 'polypeptide(L)'
;MYPFVFAAGAVTAYFVVAALRRPRPAEILALVLWAAYAVYEFYIANGTLCDANCNIRVDLIFFWPVLALVTYFAAQTVSYPLGVASLYVFCFGLTAWVASMYGYTAVTAIAGAIALIAAILGIKAKLWGSHAVEPPAQD
;
A
#
# COMPACT_ATOMS: atom_id res chain seq x y z
N MET A 1 3.30 18.42 -17.49
CA MET A 1 2.59 17.62 -16.46
C MET A 1 2.57 16.12 -16.74
N TYR A 2 2.83 15.65 -17.97
CA TYR A 2 2.98 14.23 -18.30
C TYR A 2 4.13 13.42 -17.67
N PRO A 3 5.27 13.97 -17.16
CA PRO A 3 6.34 13.11 -16.64
C PRO A 3 5.89 12.25 -15.44
N PHE A 4 4.93 12.73 -14.63
CA PHE A 4 4.39 11.96 -13.52
C PHE A 4 3.51 10.78 -13.97
N VAL A 5 2.74 10.96 -15.05
CA VAL A 5 1.96 9.86 -15.68
C VAL A 5 2.90 8.77 -16.18
N PHE A 6 3.99 9.16 -16.88
CA PHE A 6 4.97 8.20 -17.37
C PHE A 6 5.73 7.49 -16.25
N ALA A 7 6.11 8.21 -15.19
CA ALA A 7 6.76 7.61 -14.02
C ALA A 7 5.84 6.61 -13.32
N ALA A 8 4.58 6.99 -13.07
CA ALA A 8 3.60 6.10 -12.44
C ALA A 8 3.31 4.87 -13.31
N GLY A 9 3.19 5.06 -14.63
CA GLY A 9 3.04 3.97 -15.60
C GLY A 9 4.23 3.01 -15.61
N ALA A 10 5.46 3.52 -15.56
CA ALA A 10 6.66 2.68 -15.51
C ALA A 10 6.74 1.85 -14.23
N VAL A 11 6.43 2.43 -13.07
CA VAL A 11 6.41 1.69 -11.79
C VAL A 11 5.28 0.67 -11.77
N THR A 12 4.12 1.00 -12.35
CA THR A 12 3.01 0.05 -12.52
C THR A 12 3.46 -1.15 -13.36
N ALA A 13 4.10 -0.91 -14.50
CA ALA A 13 4.61 -1.97 -15.37
C ALA A 13 5.65 -2.85 -14.66
N TYR A 14 6.53 -2.25 -13.84
CA TYR A 14 7.45 -3.00 -12.99
C TYR A 14 6.72 -3.96 -12.05
N PHE A 15 5.70 -3.48 -11.33
CA PHE A 15 4.93 -4.35 -10.42
C PHE A 15 4.07 -5.37 -11.17
N VAL A 16 3.64 -5.10 -12.40
CA VAL A 16 2.98 -6.10 -13.26
C VAL A 16 3.95 -7.25 -13.52
N VAL A 17 5.16 -6.95 -13.97
CA VAL A 17 6.18 -7.97 -14.24
C VAL A 17 6.57 -8.73 -12.97
N ALA A 18 6.70 -8.04 -11.83
CA ALA A 18 7.00 -8.66 -10.54
C ALA A 18 5.89 -9.64 -10.13
N ALA A 19 4.63 -9.21 -10.17
CA ALA A 19 3.47 -10.02 -9.84
C ALA A 19 3.30 -11.23 -10.78
N LEU A 20 3.61 -11.09 -12.06
CA LEU A 20 3.59 -12.19 -13.02
C LEU A 20 4.66 -13.25 -12.74
N ARG A 21 5.82 -12.85 -12.20
CA ARG A 21 6.89 -13.79 -11.84
C ARG A 21 6.59 -14.52 -10.53
N ARG A 22 6.14 -13.80 -9.50
CA ARG A 22 5.80 -14.34 -8.18
C ARG A 22 4.71 -13.49 -7.54
N PRO A 23 3.42 -13.88 -7.61
CA PRO A 23 2.34 -13.04 -7.12
C PRO A 23 2.39 -12.93 -5.60
N ARG A 24 2.92 -11.82 -5.10
CA ARG A 24 2.92 -11.48 -3.67
C ARG A 24 1.83 -10.45 -3.39
N PRO A 25 1.08 -10.58 -2.29
CA PRO A 25 -0.04 -9.67 -1.98
C PRO A 25 0.40 -8.19 -1.87
N ALA A 26 1.61 -7.93 -1.35
CA ALA A 26 2.17 -6.57 -1.28
C ALA A 26 2.47 -5.98 -2.67
N GLU A 27 2.98 -6.80 -3.61
CA GLU A 27 3.24 -6.37 -4.99
C GLU A 27 1.94 -6.09 -5.74
N ILE A 28 0.90 -6.90 -5.51
CA ILE A 28 -0.43 -6.67 -6.10
C ILE A 28 -1.04 -5.37 -5.58
N LEU A 29 -0.92 -5.08 -4.28
CA LEU A 29 -1.38 -3.79 -3.74
C LEU A 29 -0.60 -2.62 -4.36
N ALA A 30 0.73 -2.75 -4.46
CA ALA A 30 1.57 -1.73 -5.09
C ALA A 30 1.18 -1.48 -6.54
N LEU A 31 0.96 -2.55 -7.31
CA LEU A 31 0.44 -2.50 -8.67
C LEU A 31 -0.87 -1.72 -8.74
N VAL A 32 -1.84 -2.07 -7.90
CA VAL A 32 -3.18 -1.46 -7.94
C VAL A 32 -3.10 0.03 -7.60
N LEU A 33 -2.33 0.41 -6.57
CA LEU A 33 -2.20 1.81 -6.16
C LEU A 33 -1.41 2.64 -7.17
N TRP A 34 -0.33 2.11 -7.74
CA TRP A 34 0.41 2.80 -8.79
C TRP A 34 -0.42 2.95 -10.08
N ALA A 35 -1.20 1.93 -10.45
CA ALA A 35 -2.12 2.00 -11.58
C ALA A 35 -3.21 3.06 -11.35
N ALA A 36 -3.84 3.06 -10.17
CA ALA A 36 -4.84 4.06 -9.80
C ALA A 36 -4.25 5.48 -9.82
N TYR A 37 -3.02 5.66 -9.32
CA TYR A 37 -2.32 6.94 -9.35
C TYR A 37 -1.98 7.40 -10.78
N ALA A 38 -1.58 6.48 -11.67
CA ALA A 38 -1.35 6.80 -13.08
C ALA A 38 -2.62 7.30 -13.78
N VAL A 39 -3.77 6.66 -13.50
CA VAL A 39 -5.08 7.10 -14.01
C VAL A 39 -5.47 8.47 -13.45
N TYR A 40 -5.24 8.70 -12.15
CA TYR A 40 -5.48 9.99 -11.52
C TYR A 40 -4.66 11.12 -12.18
N GLU A 41 -3.34 10.94 -12.33
CA GLU A 41 -2.47 11.93 -12.97
C GLU A 41 -2.84 12.15 -14.45
N PHE A 42 -3.35 11.12 -15.14
CA PHE A 42 -3.86 11.28 -16.51
C PHE A 42 -5.08 12.21 -16.57
N TYR A 43 -6.05 12.06 -15.67
CA TYR A 43 -7.22 12.93 -15.61
C TYR A 43 -6.87 14.36 -15.15
N ILE A 44 -5.87 14.52 -14.28
CA ILE A 44 -5.31 15.84 -13.93
C ILE A 44 -4.63 16.47 -15.15
N ALA A 45 -3.79 15.71 -15.87
CA ALA A 45 -3.08 16.20 -17.05
C ALA A 45 -4.02 16.61 -18.20
N ASN A 46 -5.17 15.95 -18.32
CA ASN A 46 -6.20 16.27 -19.30
C ASN A 46 -7.13 17.43 -18.88
N GLY A 47 -6.92 18.02 -17.70
CA GLY A 47 -7.72 19.16 -17.22
C GLY A 47 -9.15 18.81 -16.82
N THR A 48 -9.51 17.52 -16.78
CA THR A 48 -10.87 17.07 -16.42
C THR A 48 -11.19 17.21 -14.93
N LEU A 49 -10.17 17.09 -14.06
CA LEU A 49 -10.34 17.12 -12.59
C LEU A 49 -9.97 18.48 -11.98
N CYS A 50 -9.01 19.21 -12.56
CA CYS A 50 -8.67 20.55 -12.10
C CYS A 50 -8.19 21.41 -13.28
N ASP A 51 -8.63 22.66 -13.29
CA ASP A 51 -8.17 23.68 -14.25
C ASP A 51 -6.75 24.16 -13.87
N ALA A 52 -6.04 24.80 -14.80
CA ALA A 52 -4.60 25.11 -14.71
C ALA A 52 -4.16 25.94 -13.47
N ASN A 53 -5.10 26.49 -12.69
CA ASN A 53 -4.87 27.31 -11.50
C ASN A 53 -5.10 26.59 -10.14
N CYS A 54 -5.33 25.28 -10.16
CA CYS A 54 -5.51 24.46 -8.96
C CYS A 54 -4.15 24.24 -8.26
N ASN A 55 -3.79 25.17 -7.35
CA ASN A 55 -2.42 25.36 -6.85
C ASN A 55 -2.02 24.47 -5.65
N ILE A 56 -2.93 23.70 -5.05
CA ILE A 56 -2.58 22.77 -3.97
C ILE A 56 -2.71 21.35 -4.53
N ARG A 57 -1.58 20.79 -4.94
CA ARG A 57 -1.41 19.34 -5.18
C ARG A 57 -1.54 18.61 -3.85
N VAL A 58 -2.78 18.48 -3.34
CA VAL A 58 -3.11 17.66 -2.16
C VAL A 58 -2.58 16.23 -2.33
N ASP A 59 -2.48 15.78 -3.58
CA ASP A 59 -1.84 14.57 -4.07
C ASP A 59 -0.40 14.39 -3.58
N LEU A 60 0.42 15.45 -3.50
CA LEU A 60 1.79 15.31 -3.02
C LEU A 60 1.88 15.06 -1.49
N ILE A 61 0.87 15.51 -0.74
CA ILE A 61 0.81 15.32 0.71
C ILE A 61 0.19 13.97 1.06
N PHE A 62 -0.79 13.51 0.28
CA PHE A 62 -1.53 12.28 0.61
C PHE A 62 -1.09 11.05 -0.18
N PHE A 63 -0.97 11.15 -1.51
CA PHE A 63 -0.67 9.98 -2.35
C PHE A 63 0.79 9.55 -2.24
N TRP A 64 1.72 10.50 -2.18
CA TRP A 64 3.15 10.19 -2.13
C TRP A 64 3.55 9.35 -0.91
N PRO A 65 3.17 9.70 0.33
CA PRO A 65 3.48 8.87 1.49
C PRO A 65 2.88 7.47 1.39
N VAL A 66 1.65 7.36 0.89
CA VAL A 66 0.96 6.09 0.67
C VAL A 66 1.70 5.21 -0.34
N LEU A 67 2.02 5.77 -1.51
CA LEU A 67 2.72 5.07 -2.58
C LEU A 67 4.13 4.66 -2.15
N ALA A 68 4.84 5.55 -1.43
CA ALA A 68 6.15 5.25 -0.88
C ALA A 68 6.09 4.09 0.13
N LEU A 69 5.13 4.11 1.04
CA LEU A 69 4.96 3.07 2.06
C LEU A 69 4.67 1.71 1.43
N VAL A 70 3.77 1.67 0.44
CA VAL A 70 3.41 0.43 -0.25
C VAL A 70 4.56 -0.08 -1.14
N THR A 71 5.26 0.81 -1.82
CA THR A 71 6.45 0.45 -2.61
C THR A 71 7.53 -0.12 -1.70
N TYR A 72 7.74 0.48 -0.52
CA TYR A 72 8.68 -0.02 0.48
C TYR A 72 8.28 -1.41 0.99
N PHE A 73 7.02 -1.65 1.31
CA PHE A 73 6.55 -2.98 1.72
C PHE A 73 6.66 -4.03 0.63
N ALA A 74 6.42 -3.65 -0.63
CA ALA A 74 6.58 -4.55 -1.77
C ALA A 74 8.06 -4.84 -2.08
N ALA A 75 8.95 -3.86 -1.86
CA ALA A 75 10.40 -4.00 -2.05
C ALA A 75 11.05 -4.83 -0.94
N GLN A 76 10.52 -4.79 0.28
CA GLN A 76 11.01 -5.66 1.34
C GLN A 76 10.69 -7.13 1.03
N THR A 77 11.70 -8.00 1.16
CA THR A 77 11.55 -9.46 1.13
C THR A 77 10.91 -9.96 2.43
N VAL A 78 9.73 -9.44 2.76
CA VAL A 78 9.04 -9.77 4.00
C VAL A 78 8.47 -11.17 3.91
N SER A 79 8.70 -11.99 4.95
CA SER A 79 8.03 -13.27 5.13
C SER A 79 6.52 -13.13 4.96
N TYR A 80 5.93 -14.06 4.21
CA TYR A 80 4.51 -14.12 3.83
C TYR A 80 3.50 -13.60 4.88
N PRO A 81 3.58 -13.94 6.20
CA PRO A 81 2.61 -13.45 7.19
C PRO A 81 2.64 -11.94 7.42
N LEU A 82 3.81 -11.29 7.31
CA LEU A 82 3.96 -9.88 7.68
C LEU A 82 3.65 -8.95 6.50
N GLY A 83 3.87 -9.40 5.26
CA GLY A 83 3.34 -8.71 4.07
C GLY A 83 1.82 -8.69 4.02
N VAL A 84 1.17 -9.80 4.41
CA VAL A 84 -0.29 -9.88 4.52
C VAL A 84 -0.81 -8.98 5.65
N ALA A 85 -0.19 -9.03 6.83
CA ALA A 85 -0.56 -8.15 7.93
C ALA A 85 -0.46 -6.66 7.56
N SER A 86 0.65 -6.24 6.92
CA SER A 86 0.81 -4.86 6.43
C SER A 86 -0.27 -4.46 5.42
N LEU A 87 -0.66 -5.37 4.52
CA LEU A 87 -1.75 -5.15 3.57
C LEU A 87 -3.08 -4.88 4.30
N TYR A 88 -3.44 -5.72 5.28
CA TYR A 88 -4.65 -5.53 6.09
C TYR A 88 -4.61 -4.21 6.86
N VAL A 89 -3.49 -3.89 7.51
CA VAL A 89 -3.32 -2.62 8.23
C VAL A 89 -3.53 -1.44 7.28
N PHE A 90 -2.95 -1.49 6.09
CA PHE A 90 -3.05 -0.41 5.13
C PHE A 90 -4.47 -0.26 4.58
N CYS A 91 -5.09 -1.33 4.07
CA CYS A 91 -6.44 -1.28 3.48
C CYS A 91 -7.50 -0.87 4.52
N PHE A 92 -7.48 -1.48 5.69
CA PHE A 92 -8.47 -1.19 6.74
C PHE A 92 -8.18 0.13 7.44
N GLY A 93 -6.92 0.55 7.57
CA GLY A 93 -6.54 1.88 8.04
C GLY A 93 -7.02 2.98 7.09
N LEU A 94 -6.83 2.79 5.79
CA LEU A 94 -7.34 3.71 4.76
C LEU A 94 -8.88 3.79 4.79
N THR A 95 -9.54 2.63 4.88
CA THR A 95 -11.01 2.56 4.97
C THR A 95 -11.53 3.28 6.22
N ALA A 96 -10.89 3.07 7.38
CA ALA A 96 -11.25 3.75 8.62
C ALA A 96 -11.07 5.27 8.50
N TRP A 97 -9.95 5.72 7.91
CA TRP A 97 -9.67 7.13 7.72
C TRP A 97 -10.71 7.79 6.79
N VAL A 98 -11.01 7.20 5.64
CA VAL A 98 -12.05 7.70 4.73
C VAL A 98 -13.41 7.71 5.41
N ALA A 99 -13.81 6.63 6.08
CA ALA A 99 -15.08 6.56 6.80
C ALA A 99 -15.21 7.66 7.87
N SER A 100 -14.11 8.03 8.54
CA SER A 100 -14.10 9.08 9.55
C SER A 100 -14.38 10.47 8.97
N MET A 101 -13.91 10.74 7.74
CA MET A 101 -14.15 12.01 7.05
C MET A 101 -15.63 12.24 6.70
N TYR A 102 -16.40 11.17 6.52
CA TYR A 102 -17.83 11.23 6.19
C TYR A 102 -18.75 10.98 7.39
N GLY A 103 -18.20 10.86 8.61
CA GLY A 103 -18.97 10.64 9.83
C GLY A 103 -19.51 9.22 10.02
N TYR A 104 -19.03 8.22 9.27
CA TYR A 104 -19.42 6.82 9.42
C TYR A 104 -18.68 6.17 10.60
N THR A 105 -19.12 6.45 11.81
CA THR A 105 -18.46 6.03 13.07
C THR A 105 -18.37 4.51 13.23
N ALA A 106 -19.43 3.76 12.88
CA ALA A 106 -19.45 2.30 12.97
C ALA A 106 -18.43 1.65 12.03
N VAL A 107 -18.35 2.11 10.78
CA VAL A 107 -17.39 1.61 9.78
C VAL A 107 -15.97 1.93 10.20
N THR A 108 -15.74 3.15 10.70
CA THR A 108 -14.44 3.59 11.22
C THR A 108 -13.95 2.69 12.35
N ALA A 109 -14.81 2.38 13.32
CA ALA A 109 -14.47 1.54 14.47
C ALA A 109 -14.15 0.10 14.04
N ILE A 110 -14.97 -0.49 13.17
CA ILE A 110 -14.78 -1.88 12.70
C ILE A 110 -13.50 -1.98 11.87
N ALA A 111 -13.30 -1.09 10.90
CA ALA A 111 -12.10 -1.10 10.06
C ALA A 111 -10.83 -0.83 10.89
N GLY A 112 -10.88 0.13 11.82
CA GLY A 112 -9.78 0.39 12.75
C GLY A 112 -9.41 -0.82 13.61
N ALA A 113 -10.42 -1.55 14.14
CA ALA A 113 -10.19 -2.76 14.91
C ALA A 113 -9.54 -3.88 14.08
N ILE A 114 -9.99 -4.08 12.84
CA ILE A 114 -9.41 -5.09 11.93
C ILE A 114 -7.96 -4.74 11.60
N ALA A 115 -7.66 -3.46 11.32
CA ALA A 115 -6.29 -3.00 11.09
C ALA A 115 -5.40 -3.27 12.31
N LEU A 116 -5.89 -2.97 13.52
CA LEU A 116 -5.15 -3.20 14.76
C LEU A 116 -4.87 -4.69 15.00
N ILE A 117 -5.88 -5.55 14.81
CA ILE A 117 -5.72 -7.01 14.96
C ILE A 117 -4.69 -7.53 13.96
N ALA A 118 -4.75 -7.10 12.70
CA ALA A 118 -3.78 -7.50 11.69
C ALA A 118 -2.36 -7.06 12.06
N ALA A 119 -2.17 -5.84 12.58
CA ALA A 119 -0.88 -5.37 13.06
C ALA A 119 -0.33 -6.25 14.18
N ILE A 120 -1.16 -6.56 15.19
CA ILE A 120 -0.78 -7.40 16.33
C ILE A 120 -0.38 -8.81 15.87
N LEU A 121 -1.17 -9.43 14.99
CA LEU A 121 -0.89 -10.76 14.45
C LEU A 121 0.39 -10.78 13.61
N GLY A 122 0.62 -9.74 12.80
CA GLY A 122 1.85 -9.57 12.04
C GLY A 122 3.09 -9.47 12.92
N ILE A 123 3.03 -8.66 13.98
CA ILE A 123 4.13 -8.50 14.94
C ILE A 123 4.39 -9.82 15.68
N LYS A 124 3.34 -10.51 16.15
CA LYS A 124 3.48 -11.79 16.85
C LYS A 124 4.10 -12.87 15.97
N ALA A 125 3.70 -12.94 14.70
CA ALA A 125 4.29 -13.88 13.73
C ALA A 125 5.79 -13.63 13.51
N LYS A 126 6.23 -12.36 13.52
CA LYS A 126 7.65 -11.99 13.44
C LYS A 126 8.44 -12.47 14.66
N LEU A 127 7.91 -12.20 15.86
CA LEU A 127 8.57 -12.52 17.12
C LEU A 127 8.73 -14.04 17.30
N TRP A 128 7.73 -14.84 16.92
CA TRP A 128 7.84 -16.29 16.99
C TRP A 128 8.72 -16.89 15.89
N GLY A 129 8.75 -16.29 14.70
CA GLY A 129 9.66 -16.71 13.62
C GLY A 129 11.14 -16.56 13.98
N SER A 130 11.52 -15.59 14.82
CA SER A 130 12.90 -15.40 15.26
C SER A 130 13.40 -16.39 16.32
N HIS A 131 12.51 -17.17 16.96
CA HIS A 131 12.90 -18.17 17.97
C HIS A 131 13.10 -19.58 17.40
N ALA A 132 12.88 -19.80 16.10
CA ALA A 132 12.84 -21.14 15.51
C ALA A 132 14.17 -21.63 14.89
N VAL A 133 15.31 -20.94 15.11
CA VAL A 133 16.60 -21.38 14.54
C VAL A 133 17.66 -21.47 15.62
N GLU A 134 17.81 -22.67 16.16
CA GLU A 134 19.12 -23.35 16.18
C GLU A 134 18.86 -24.87 16.22
N PRO A 135 18.90 -25.60 15.08
CA PRO A 135 18.97 -27.04 15.14
C PRO A 135 20.31 -27.42 15.79
N PRO A 136 20.34 -28.39 16.74
CA PRO A 136 21.56 -28.80 17.38
C PRO A 136 22.57 -29.27 16.32
N ALA A 137 23.82 -28.81 16.45
CA ALA A 137 24.94 -29.23 15.63
C ALA A 137 24.94 -30.76 15.53
N GLN A 138 24.86 -31.29 14.31
CA GLN A 138 25.13 -32.70 14.05
C GLN A 138 26.63 -32.84 13.86
N ASP A 139 27.22 -33.59 14.79
CA ASP A 139 28.65 -33.91 14.92
C ASP A 139 29.26 -34.57 13.67
#